data_AF-A0AAW4PIK7-F1
#
_entry.id   AF-A0AAW4PIK7-F1
#
_cell.length_a   1.000
_cell.length_b   1.000
_cell.length_c   1.000
_cell.angle_alpha   90.00
_cell.angle_beta   90.00
_cell.angle_gamma   90.00
#
_symmetry.space_group_name_H-M   'P 1'
#
loop_
_entity.id
_entity.type
_entity.pdbx_description
1 polymer ?
#
loop_
_entity_poly.entity_id
_entity_poly.type
_entity_poly.pdbx_seq_one_letter_code
_entity_poly.pdbx_strand_id
1 'polypeptide(L)'
;MKDLSRLTSVDSVDNVLIYISDSLRYDSLPESISSLGVTARAIAPSTLTASSVPSILTGQFPHEHKVWGFSGQLREVPHLLSTAHSSGVNVERVWGNEYELNEKPTLTLLNLDEHTAFSELEQPFTYVIHDHGGHSPYGEAGERFKPSRKFFTENRNDETSIRTQYRDGVSQSVDRFRSIYRRLRDRDELNNTLVVFTSDHGELLGEYGGLYEHTSPMVPELLEVPLVFCGAGLPRDVTYETLLSSLDIAPTLLGAQNRPVPSSMGGLDLWNGTRSERPIRADVWRRSSYGDRIRYAASSVWDEKGGIVVHRGPRTGRLVFALGANLYVAPYAPIVRKRAVSNVRKMLSVFLPQTVMYGEYEGDISAEELSRPEFRANRDAEQVDVDSEKLRALGYVE
;
A
#
# COMPACT_ATOMS: atom_id res chain seq x y z
N MET A 1 -9.35 16.06 15.99
CA MET A 1 -8.33 15.01 16.14
C MET A 1 -7.60 15.24 17.45
N LYS A 2 -7.31 14.19 18.25
CA LYS A 2 -6.27 14.30 19.30
C LYS A 2 -4.96 13.89 18.64
N ASP A 3 -4.00 14.80 18.63
CA ASP A 3 -2.62 14.57 18.20
C ASP A 3 -2.10 13.28 18.85
N LEU A 4 -1.37 12.41 18.13
CA LEU A 4 -0.88 11.15 18.71
C LEU A 4 -0.06 11.39 19.98
N SER A 5 0.68 12.50 20.02
CA SER A 5 1.39 12.98 21.23
C SER A 5 0.48 13.16 22.44
N ARG A 6 -0.80 13.50 22.28
CA ARG A 6 -1.77 13.62 23.39
C ARG A 6 -2.29 12.27 23.90
N LEU A 7 -2.01 11.18 23.19
CA LEU A 7 -2.34 9.83 23.62
C LEU A 7 -1.20 9.19 24.42
N THR A 8 -0.02 9.81 24.43
CA THR A 8 1.15 9.38 25.19
C THR A 8 1.57 10.45 26.19
N SER A 9 2.47 10.09 27.11
CA SER A 9 3.13 11.02 28.02
C SER A 9 4.44 11.58 27.46
N VAL A 10 4.82 11.17 26.26
CA VAL A 10 6.09 11.52 25.61
C VAL A 10 5.85 12.62 24.57
N ASP A 11 6.58 13.73 24.68
CA ASP A 11 6.44 14.86 23.74
C ASP A 11 7.07 14.55 22.37
N SER A 12 8.16 13.78 22.36
CA SER A 12 8.90 13.38 21.16
C SER A 12 9.73 12.12 21.41
N VAL A 13 10.10 11.41 20.34
CA VAL A 13 10.94 10.21 20.39
C VAL A 13 12.26 10.42 19.65
N ASP A 14 13.30 9.72 20.07
CA ASP A 14 14.57 9.69 19.34
C ASP A 14 14.51 8.79 18.12
N ASN A 15 13.76 7.69 18.19
CA ASN A 15 13.80 6.65 17.18
C ASN A 15 12.47 6.50 16.45
N VAL A 16 12.54 6.21 15.16
CA VAL A 16 11.38 5.84 14.36
C VAL A 16 11.65 4.59 13.54
N LEU A 17 10.66 3.71 13.45
CA LEU A 17 10.74 2.48 12.67
C LEU A 17 9.48 2.30 11.82
N ILE A 18 9.65 2.05 10.53
CA ILE A 18 8.58 1.66 9.62
C ILE A 18 8.76 0.20 9.23
N TYR A 19 7.71 -0.59 9.40
CA TYR A 19 7.60 -1.94 8.86
C TYR A 19 6.50 -1.98 7.80
N ILE A 20 6.88 -2.17 6.54
CA ILE A 20 5.98 -2.27 5.40
C ILE A 20 5.88 -3.75 5.03
N SER A 21 4.72 -4.35 5.26
CA SER A 21 4.39 -5.71 4.83
C SER A 21 3.79 -5.64 3.42
N ASP A 22 4.52 -6.08 2.40
CA ASP A 22 4.08 -5.98 1.00
C ASP A 22 2.76 -6.73 0.77
N SER A 23 1.80 -6.08 0.10
CA SER A 23 0.52 -6.68 -0.31
C SER A 23 -0.37 -7.15 0.85
N LEU A 24 -0.37 -6.48 2.00
CA LEU A 24 -1.24 -6.80 3.14
C LEU A 24 -2.51 -5.95 3.14
N ARG A 25 -3.65 -6.61 2.94
CA ARG A 25 -4.98 -6.00 3.06
C ARG A 25 -5.32 -5.61 4.50
N TYR A 26 -6.06 -4.51 4.68
CA TYR A 26 -6.61 -4.11 5.98
C TYR A 26 -7.44 -5.21 6.65
N ASP A 27 -8.36 -5.83 5.90
CA ASP A 27 -9.25 -6.90 6.38
C ASP A 27 -8.54 -8.24 6.69
N SER A 28 -7.24 -8.31 6.42
CA SER A 28 -6.38 -9.45 6.70
C SER A 28 -5.39 -9.18 7.83
N LEU A 29 -5.46 -8.00 8.48
CA LEU A 29 -4.60 -7.62 9.60
C LEU A 29 -4.87 -8.53 10.82
N PRO A 30 -3.86 -9.28 11.31
CA PRO A 30 -4.06 -10.12 12.50
C PRO A 30 -4.21 -9.28 13.77
N GLU A 31 -5.09 -9.73 14.69
CA GLU A 31 -5.32 -9.08 16.00
C GLU A 31 -4.02 -8.90 16.79
N SER A 32 -3.08 -9.83 16.64
CA SER A 32 -1.76 -9.77 17.29
C SER A 32 -0.90 -8.57 16.90
N ILE A 33 -1.27 -7.85 15.83
CA ILE A 33 -0.68 -6.59 15.40
C ILE A 33 -1.61 -5.42 15.77
N SER A 34 -2.90 -5.49 15.46
CA SER A 34 -3.83 -4.37 15.73
C SER A 34 -3.93 -4.01 17.22
N SER A 35 -3.74 -5.00 18.10
CA SER A 35 -3.71 -4.83 19.57
C SER A 35 -2.42 -4.21 20.12
N LEU A 36 -1.43 -3.93 19.27
CA LEU A 36 -0.15 -3.38 19.74
C LEU A 36 -0.18 -1.87 19.96
N GLY A 37 -1.17 -1.16 19.44
CA GLY A 37 -1.22 0.29 19.51
C GLY A 37 -2.51 0.90 19.00
N VAL A 38 -2.38 2.07 18.38
CA VAL A 38 -3.46 2.79 17.71
C VAL A 38 -3.55 2.31 16.26
N THR A 39 -4.63 1.62 15.92
CA THR A 39 -4.87 1.04 14.59
C THR A 39 -5.86 1.88 13.82
N ALA A 40 -5.48 2.28 12.60
CA ALA A 40 -6.34 2.97 11.67
C ALA A 40 -6.43 2.21 10.34
N ARG A 41 -7.53 2.45 9.64
CA ARG A 41 -7.66 2.16 8.22
C ARG A 41 -6.97 3.25 7.42
N ALA A 42 -6.19 2.88 6.41
CA ALA A 42 -5.52 3.86 5.55
C ALA A 42 -5.67 3.51 4.07
N ILE A 43 -5.56 4.53 3.22
CA ILE A 43 -5.49 4.37 1.78
C ILE A 43 -4.03 4.44 1.32
N ALA A 44 -3.59 3.39 0.65
CA ALA A 44 -2.32 3.30 -0.04
C ALA A 44 -2.22 4.36 -1.14
N PRO A 45 -1.07 5.03 -1.33
CA PRO A 45 -0.89 6.06 -2.37
C PRO A 45 -0.98 5.50 -3.80
N SER A 46 -0.74 4.20 -3.96
CA SER A 46 -0.82 3.50 -5.23
C SER A 46 -1.04 2.00 -5.00
N THR A 47 -1.60 1.30 -5.99
CA THR A 47 -1.75 -0.15 -5.98
C THR A 47 -0.47 -0.90 -6.41
N LEU A 48 0.66 -0.19 -6.51
CA LEU A 48 1.94 -0.70 -7.00
C LEU A 48 3.08 -0.26 -6.08
N THR A 49 3.87 -1.22 -5.57
CA THR A 49 5.05 -1.00 -4.72
C THR A 49 5.95 0.12 -5.21
N ALA A 50 6.25 0.13 -6.51
CA ALA A 50 7.18 1.10 -7.11
C ALA A 50 6.72 2.56 -7.00
N SER A 51 5.41 2.80 -6.87
CA SER A 51 4.87 4.13 -6.63
C SER A 51 4.55 4.34 -5.15
N SER A 52 4.06 3.30 -4.47
CA SER A 52 3.60 3.39 -3.09
C SER A 52 4.75 3.56 -2.08
N VAL A 53 5.83 2.77 -2.17
CA VAL A 53 6.93 2.87 -1.19
C VAL A 53 7.63 4.23 -1.23
N PRO A 54 7.99 4.81 -2.40
CA PRO A 54 8.49 6.19 -2.45
C PRO A 54 7.50 7.20 -1.87
N SER A 55 6.19 7.04 -2.14
CA SER A 55 5.15 7.91 -1.59
C SER A 55 5.10 7.86 -0.06
N ILE A 56 5.17 6.66 0.55
CA ILE A 56 5.18 6.47 2.01
C ILE A 56 6.38 7.19 2.65
N LEU A 57 7.57 7.09 2.05
CA LEU A 57 8.80 7.60 2.65
C LEU A 57 9.07 9.08 2.35
N THR A 58 8.50 9.62 1.28
CA THR A 58 8.61 11.03 0.91
C THR A 58 7.42 11.86 1.40
N GLY A 59 6.29 11.23 1.74
CA GLY A 59 5.03 11.92 2.01
C GLY A 59 4.44 12.60 0.77
N GLN A 60 4.93 12.30 -0.43
CA GLN A 60 4.49 12.89 -1.70
C GLN A 60 3.62 11.93 -2.50
N PHE A 61 2.72 12.47 -3.32
CA PHE A 61 1.93 11.66 -4.24
C PHE A 61 2.76 11.12 -5.41
N PRO A 62 2.33 10.01 -6.06
CA PRO A 62 3.03 9.44 -7.23
C PRO A 62 3.33 10.44 -8.35
N HIS A 63 2.44 11.40 -8.62
CA HIS A 63 2.63 12.41 -9.67
C HIS A 63 3.67 13.48 -9.30
N GLU A 64 3.94 13.69 -8.01
CA GLU A 64 4.94 14.65 -7.52
C GLU A 64 6.35 14.06 -7.64
N HIS A 65 6.54 12.84 -7.13
CA HIS A 65 7.84 12.17 -7.16
C HIS A 65 8.14 11.44 -8.48
N LYS A 66 7.11 11.19 -9.32
CA LYS A 66 7.20 10.67 -10.70
C LYS A 66 7.82 9.27 -10.85
N VAL A 67 7.79 8.47 -9.79
CA VAL A 67 8.24 7.07 -9.83
C VAL A 67 7.02 6.19 -10.09
N TRP A 68 6.91 5.70 -11.31
CA TRP A 68 5.73 4.96 -11.82
C TRP A 68 5.95 3.46 -12.02
N GLY A 69 7.17 2.98 -11.74
CA GLY A 69 7.57 1.59 -11.99
C GLY A 69 9.00 1.35 -11.54
N PHE A 70 9.39 0.08 -11.49
CA PHE A 70 10.68 -0.37 -10.94
C PHE A 70 11.93 0.12 -11.70
N SER A 71 11.77 0.67 -12.91
CA SER A 71 12.87 1.32 -13.64
C SER A 71 13.01 2.82 -13.32
N GLY A 72 12.16 3.36 -12.46
CA GLY A 72 12.26 4.72 -11.95
C GLY A 72 13.10 4.77 -10.67
N GLN A 73 13.44 5.99 -10.27
CA GLN A 73 14.23 6.28 -9.08
C GLN A 73 13.94 7.71 -8.63
N LEU A 74 13.91 7.93 -7.31
CA LEU A 74 13.83 9.27 -6.74
C LEU A 74 15.07 10.09 -7.10
N ARG A 75 14.90 11.40 -7.28
CA ARG A 75 16.04 12.30 -7.56
C ARG A 75 16.96 12.48 -6.36
N GLU A 76 16.37 12.42 -5.18
CA GLU A 76 17.04 12.61 -3.90
C GLU A 76 16.54 11.52 -2.95
N VAL A 77 17.39 11.12 -2.00
CA VAL A 77 17.00 10.22 -0.91
C VAL A 77 15.83 10.87 -0.15
N PRO A 78 14.80 10.11 0.28
CA PRO A 78 13.67 10.68 1.01
C PRO A 78 14.11 11.52 2.21
N HIS A 79 13.47 12.67 2.42
CA HIS A 79 13.82 13.59 3.50
C HIS A 79 13.82 12.91 4.88
N LEU A 80 12.90 11.96 5.08
CA LEU A 80 12.81 11.14 6.29
C LEU A 80 14.11 10.38 6.59
N LEU A 81 14.82 9.90 5.56
CA LEU A 81 16.09 9.19 5.70
C LEU A 81 17.28 10.15 5.65
N SER A 82 17.28 11.09 4.71
CA SER A 82 18.44 11.94 4.42
C SER A 82 18.79 12.95 5.52
N THR A 83 17.83 13.32 6.37
CA THR A 83 18.05 14.24 7.50
C THR A 83 18.06 13.55 8.86
N ALA A 84 18.04 12.21 8.89
CA ALA A 84 18.18 11.45 10.11
C ALA A 84 19.65 11.38 10.55
N HIS A 85 19.88 11.33 11.87
CA HIS A 85 21.22 11.16 12.43
C HIS A 85 21.82 9.81 12.03
N SER A 86 21.06 8.73 12.21
CA SER A 86 21.35 7.40 11.67
C SER A 86 20.12 6.91 10.91
N SER A 87 20.31 6.31 9.73
CA SER A 87 19.20 5.72 9.00
C SER A 87 19.58 4.44 8.27
N GLY A 88 18.57 3.64 7.98
CA GLY A 88 18.76 2.38 7.30
C GLY A 88 17.50 1.87 6.62
N VAL A 89 17.69 1.10 5.55
CA VAL A 89 16.61 0.38 4.87
C VAL A 89 17.00 -1.09 4.76
N ASN A 90 16.09 -1.99 5.13
CA ASN A 90 16.25 -3.43 5.00
C ASN A 90 15.16 -4.00 4.10
N VAL A 91 15.55 -4.73 3.05
CA VAL A 91 14.63 -5.44 2.13
C VAL A 91 15.01 -6.91 1.96
N GLU A 92 15.54 -7.53 3.04
CA GLU A 92 16.29 -8.79 3.03
C GLU A 92 15.53 -10.04 2.56
N ARG A 93 14.19 -10.06 2.51
CA ARG A 93 13.45 -11.30 2.20
C ARG A 93 12.66 -11.30 0.89
N VAL A 94 12.39 -10.12 0.32
CA VAL A 94 11.46 -10.00 -0.84
C VAL A 94 12.10 -10.42 -2.15
N TRP A 95 13.42 -10.22 -2.28
CA TRP A 95 14.09 -10.27 -3.59
C TRP A 95 15.06 -11.45 -3.76
N GLY A 96 15.40 -12.17 -2.69
CA GLY A 96 16.22 -13.39 -2.74
C GLY A 96 17.51 -13.29 -3.56
N ASN A 97 18.12 -14.43 -3.89
CA ASN A 97 19.41 -14.53 -4.61
C ASN A 97 19.36 -14.03 -6.08
N GLU A 98 18.26 -13.43 -6.52
CA GLU A 98 18.09 -12.95 -7.90
C GLU A 98 18.61 -11.53 -8.10
N TYR A 99 18.83 -10.79 -7.02
CA TYR A 99 19.33 -9.41 -7.04
C TYR A 99 20.50 -9.26 -6.07
N GLU A 100 21.58 -8.60 -6.52
CA GLU A 100 22.61 -8.10 -5.60
C GLU A 100 22.00 -7.02 -4.67
N LEU A 101 22.64 -6.73 -3.53
CA LEU A 101 22.09 -5.78 -2.54
C LEU A 101 21.78 -4.41 -3.17
N ASN A 102 22.65 -3.93 -4.05
CA ASN A 102 22.52 -2.68 -4.83
C ASN A 102 21.53 -2.76 -6.00
N GLU A 103 21.04 -3.94 -6.38
CA GLU A 103 20.09 -4.11 -7.48
C GLU A 103 18.65 -4.29 -7.00
N LYS A 104 18.41 -4.34 -5.70
CA LYS A 104 17.07 -4.58 -5.16
C LYS A 104 16.16 -3.40 -5.49
N PRO A 105 14.99 -3.63 -6.13
CA PRO A 105 14.17 -2.57 -6.67
C PRO A 105 13.82 -1.47 -5.67
N THR A 106 13.50 -1.81 -4.42
CA THR A 106 13.19 -0.81 -3.38
C THR A 106 14.37 0.13 -3.09
N LEU A 107 15.62 -0.35 -3.06
CA LEU A 107 16.78 0.53 -2.83
C LEU A 107 16.99 1.46 -4.02
N THR A 108 16.95 0.91 -5.24
CA THR A 108 17.04 1.67 -6.49
C THR A 108 15.98 2.76 -6.54
N LEU A 109 14.72 2.44 -6.23
CA LEU A 109 13.61 3.39 -6.21
C LEU A 109 13.87 4.55 -5.24
N LEU A 110 14.52 4.29 -4.11
CA LEU A 110 14.80 5.26 -3.06
C LEU A 110 16.12 6.01 -3.22
N ASN A 111 16.85 5.76 -4.32
CA ASN A 111 18.17 6.33 -4.56
C ASN A 111 19.17 5.96 -3.45
N LEU A 112 19.13 4.70 -3.02
CA LEU A 112 20.03 4.12 -2.03
C LEU A 112 20.89 3.04 -2.68
N ASP A 113 22.14 2.95 -2.23
CA ASP A 113 23.12 2.02 -2.79
C ASP A 113 23.24 0.72 -1.98
N GLU A 114 22.85 0.72 -0.71
CA GLU A 114 23.01 -0.44 0.17
C GLU A 114 21.97 -0.55 1.29
N HIS A 115 21.96 -1.73 1.91
CA HIS A 115 21.21 -2.00 3.13
C HIS A 115 21.99 -1.60 4.38
N THR A 116 21.25 -1.32 5.45
CA THR A 116 21.84 -1.14 6.78
C THR A 116 21.18 -2.13 7.72
N ALA A 117 21.98 -2.88 8.47
CA ALA A 117 21.42 -3.81 9.45
C ALA A 117 20.92 -3.04 10.68
N PHE A 118 19.85 -3.53 11.32
CA PHE A 118 19.33 -2.91 12.55
C PHE A 118 20.39 -2.81 13.69
N SER A 119 21.40 -3.69 13.70
CA SER A 119 22.49 -3.65 14.68
C SER A 119 23.52 -2.55 14.43
N GLU A 120 23.52 -1.92 13.26
CA GLU A 120 24.48 -0.89 12.85
C GLU A 120 23.96 0.53 13.14
N LEU A 121 22.70 0.67 13.55
CA LEU A 121 22.09 1.97 13.79
C LEU A 121 22.47 2.55 15.16
N GLU A 122 22.76 3.85 15.16
CA GLU A 122 22.99 4.64 16.37
C GLU A 122 21.76 5.51 16.66
N GLN A 123 21.31 5.56 17.91
CA GLN A 123 20.21 6.45 18.28
C GLN A 123 20.68 7.92 18.24
N PRO A 124 19.85 8.88 17.79
CA PRO A 124 18.51 8.71 17.21
C PRO A 124 18.55 8.09 15.80
N PHE A 125 17.65 7.15 15.51
CA PHE A 125 17.60 6.49 14.19
C PHE A 125 16.26 6.61 13.45
N THR A 126 16.32 6.44 12.13
CA THR A 126 15.17 6.16 11.25
C THR A 126 15.40 4.84 10.52
N TYR A 127 14.57 3.83 10.76
CA TYR A 127 14.74 2.51 10.14
C TYR A 127 13.51 2.09 9.34
N VAL A 128 13.72 1.59 8.13
CA VAL A 128 12.65 1.10 7.26
C VAL A 128 12.88 -0.36 6.92
N ILE A 129 11.85 -1.17 7.08
CA ILE A 129 11.84 -2.58 6.68
C ILE A 129 10.76 -2.75 5.63
N HIS A 130 11.13 -3.18 4.42
CA HIS A 130 10.20 -3.62 3.40
C HIS A 130 10.23 -5.14 3.34
N ASP A 131 9.20 -5.77 3.89
CA ASP A 131 9.05 -7.20 4.01
C ASP A 131 8.15 -7.76 2.92
N HIS A 132 8.35 -9.04 2.56
CA HIS A 132 7.62 -9.68 1.46
C HIS A 132 6.11 -9.77 1.75
N GLY A 133 5.73 -9.77 3.03
CA GLY A 133 4.33 -9.73 3.40
C GLY A 133 3.52 -10.86 2.78
N GLY A 134 2.36 -10.49 2.26
CA GLY A 134 1.44 -11.36 1.54
C GLY A 134 1.67 -11.39 0.03
N HIS A 135 2.75 -10.79 -0.50
CA HIS A 135 2.98 -10.66 -1.95
C HIS A 135 3.05 -12.02 -2.68
N SER A 136 2.60 -12.05 -3.94
CA SER A 136 2.71 -13.24 -4.79
C SER A 136 4.09 -13.37 -5.43
N PRO A 137 4.75 -14.55 -5.46
CA PRO A 137 4.19 -15.89 -5.28
C PRO A 137 3.99 -16.30 -3.82
N TYR A 138 2.80 -16.84 -3.53
CA TYR A 138 2.45 -17.30 -2.18
C TYR A 138 3.11 -18.66 -1.85
N GLY A 139 3.36 -18.90 -0.56
CA GLY A 139 3.90 -20.16 -0.05
C GLY A 139 5.43 -20.16 0.07
N GLU A 140 5.93 -19.68 1.21
CA GLU A 140 7.36 -19.56 1.55
C GLU A 140 7.93 -20.80 2.31
N ALA A 141 7.27 -21.95 2.31
CA ALA A 141 7.73 -23.08 3.14
C ALA A 141 8.88 -23.87 2.49
N GLY A 142 10.11 -23.33 2.54
CA GLY A 142 11.36 -24.10 2.49
C GLY A 142 11.92 -24.51 1.11
N GLU A 143 11.26 -24.17 0.01
CA GLU A 143 11.81 -24.32 -1.36
C GLU A 143 11.97 -22.95 -2.04
N ARG A 144 12.86 -22.86 -3.05
CA ARG A 144 13.03 -21.67 -3.89
C ARG A 144 11.67 -21.20 -4.41
N PHE A 145 11.41 -19.89 -4.35
CA PHE A 145 10.16 -19.28 -4.83
C PHE A 145 9.72 -19.86 -6.18
N LYS A 146 8.48 -20.33 -6.24
CA LYS A 146 7.86 -20.75 -7.50
C LYS A 146 7.49 -19.48 -8.28
N PRO A 147 7.80 -19.35 -9.58
CA PRO A 147 7.31 -18.22 -10.38
C PRO A 147 5.77 -18.10 -10.30
N SER A 148 5.23 -16.90 -10.13
CA SER A 148 3.79 -16.68 -9.88
C SER A 148 2.89 -17.37 -10.91
N ARG A 149 3.28 -17.37 -12.19
CA ARG A 149 2.49 -18.06 -13.24
C ARG A 149 2.42 -19.57 -13.01
N LYS A 150 3.50 -20.19 -12.54
CA LYS A 150 3.51 -21.62 -12.19
C LYS A 150 2.62 -21.87 -10.98
N PHE A 151 2.74 -21.03 -9.95
CA PHE A 151 1.91 -21.09 -8.75
C PHE A 151 0.41 -21.07 -9.08
N PHE A 152 -0.06 -20.06 -9.83
CA PHE A 152 -1.48 -19.95 -10.17
C PHE A 152 -1.94 -21.05 -11.13
N THR A 153 -1.06 -21.56 -11.99
CA THR A 153 -1.40 -22.71 -12.85
C THR A 153 -1.65 -23.96 -12.03
N GLU A 154 -0.79 -24.27 -11.05
CA GLU A 154 -0.93 -25.43 -10.16
C GLU A 154 -2.18 -25.31 -9.28
N ASN A 155 -2.44 -24.12 -8.72
CA ASN A 155 -3.56 -23.88 -7.80
C ASN A 155 -4.86 -23.43 -8.49
N ARG A 156 -4.96 -23.52 -9.82
CA ARG A 156 -6.07 -22.93 -10.59
C ARG A 156 -7.48 -23.44 -10.27
N ASN A 157 -7.57 -24.53 -9.51
CA ASN A 157 -8.83 -25.16 -9.10
C ASN A 157 -9.08 -25.09 -7.60
N ASP A 158 -8.22 -24.41 -6.83
CA ASP A 158 -8.26 -24.40 -5.37
C ASP A 158 -8.04 -22.98 -4.85
N GLU A 159 -9.11 -22.18 -4.90
CA GLU A 159 -9.08 -20.80 -4.38
C GLU A 159 -8.81 -20.78 -2.87
N THR A 160 -9.28 -21.79 -2.14
CA THR A 160 -9.04 -21.94 -0.70
C THR A 160 -7.55 -22.11 -0.39
N SER A 161 -6.83 -22.92 -1.18
CA SER A 161 -5.38 -23.06 -1.09
C SER A 161 -4.67 -21.73 -1.34
N ILE A 162 -5.07 -20.98 -2.38
CA ILE A 162 -4.46 -19.66 -2.68
C ILE A 162 -4.62 -18.71 -1.49
N ARG A 163 -5.85 -18.58 -0.96
CA ARG A 163 -6.14 -17.72 0.20
C ARG A 163 -5.41 -18.17 1.47
N THR A 164 -5.21 -19.48 1.64
CA THR A 164 -4.47 -20.02 2.79
C THR A 164 -3.00 -19.65 2.70
N GLN A 165 -2.37 -19.83 1.53
CA GLN A 165 -0.96 -19.50 1.33
C GLN A 165 -0.69 -17.98 1.43
N TYR A 166 -1.64 -17.14 1.02
CA TYR A 166 -1.60 -15.70 1.30
C TYR A 166 -1.57 -15.42 2.81
N ARG A 167 -2.50 -16.01 3.59
CA ARG A 167 -2.53 -15.83 5.07
C ARG A 167 -1.26 -16.36 5.74
N ASP A 168 -0.66 -17.42 5.21
CA ASP A 168 0.60 -17.94 5.72
C ASP A 168 1.74 -16.94 5.50
N GLY A 169 1.80 -16.30 4.32
CA GLY A 169 2.77 -15.22 4.04
C GLY A 169 2.60 -14.03 5.00
N VAL A 170 1.36 -13.59 5.20
CA VAL A 170 1.02 -12.54 6.19
C VAL A 170 1.49 -12.93 7.59
N SER A 171 1.21 -14.17 8.03
CA SER A 171 1.60 -14.66 9.36
C SER A 171 3.12 -14.67 9.55
N GLN A 172 3.87 -15.06 8.51
CA GLN A 172 5.34 -15.03 8.56
C GLN A 172 5.89 -13.61 8.61
N SER A 173 5.27 -12.66 7.89
CA SER A 173 5.59 -11.22 7.99
C SER A 173 5.36 -10.69 9.41
N VAL A 174 4.22 -11.05 10.01
CA VAL A 174 3.90 -10.73 11.41
C VAL A 174 4.92 -11.30 12.38
N ASP A 175 5.35 -12.54 12.22
CA ASP A 175 6.38 -13.13 13.09
C ASP A 175 7.72 -12.39 13.01
N ARG A 176 8.10 -11.95 11.80
CA ARG A 176 9.30 -11.12 11.57
C ARG A 176 9.19 -9.75 12.21
N PHE A 177 8.06 -9.06 12.02
CA PHE A 177 7.80 -7.79 12.68
C PHE A 177 7.85 -7.93 14.20
N ARG A 178 7.16 -8.92 14.77
CA ARG A 178 7.13 -9.16 16.22
C ARG A 178 8.51 -9.49 16.78
N SER A 179 9.41 -10.08 15.98
CA SER A 179 10.81 -10.29 16.36
C SER A 179 11.53 -8.95 16.55
N ILE A 180 11.41 -8.02 15.60
CA ILE A 180 11.99 -6.68 15.70
C ILE A 180 11.36 -5.87 16.84
N TYR A 181 10.04 -5.91 16.97
CA TYR A 181 9.33 -5.26 18.07
C TYR A 181 9.78 -5.77 19.45
N ARG A 182 9.96 -7.09 19.60
CA ARG A 182 10.51 -7.69 20.83
C ARG A 182 11.94 -7.22 21.10
N ARG A 183 12.79 -7.11 20.08
CA ARG A 183 14.17 -6.60 20.25
C ARG A 183 14.20 -5.17 20.78
N LEU A 184 13.34 -4.28 20.27
CA LEU A 184 13.21 -2.91 20.79
C LEU A 184 12.79 -2.91 22.27
N ARG A 185 11.80 -3.74 22.61
CA ARG A 185 11.33 -3.88 24.00
C ARG A 185 12.41 -4.43 24.93
N ASP A 186 13.10 -5.49 24.51
CA ASP A 186 14.11 -6.17 25.33
C ASP A 186 15.36 -5.30 25.55
N ARG A 187 15.55 -4.26 24.73
CA ARG A 187 16.58 -3.21 24.86
C ARG A 187 16.10 -1.95 25.61
N ASP A 188 14.84 -1.93 26.07
CA ASP A 188 14.18 -0.75 26.66
C ASP A 188 14.09 0.48 25.72
N GLU A 189 14.17 0.25 24.41
CA GLU A 189 14.13 1.31 23.38
C GLU A 189 12.70 1.60 22.91
N LEU A 190 11.75 0.70 23.19
CA LEU A 190 10.38 0.77 22.67
C LEU A 190 9.62 2.03 23.11
N ASN A 191 9.81 2.50 24.34
CA ASN A 191 9.17 3.73 24.83
C ASN A 191 9.73 5.00 24.19
N ASN A 192 10.93 4.93 23.61
CA ASN A 192 11.60 6.01 22.89
C ASN A 192 11.62 5.74 21.36
N THR A 193 10.74 4.87 20.88
CA THR A 193 10.62 4.52 19.46
C THR A 193 9.17 4.59 19.02
N LEU A 194 8.85 5.43 18.05
CA LEU A 194 7.57 5.36 17.34
C LEU A 194 7.70 4.31 16.23
N VAL A 195 6.92 3.24 16.36
CA VAL A 195 6.87 2.14 15.40
C VAL A 195 5.59 2.23 14.58
N VAL A 196 5.73 2.12 13.27
CA VAL A 196 4.63 2.07 12.30
C VAL A 196 4.63 0.72 11.61
N PHE A 197 3.56 -0.04 11.74
CA PHE A 197 3.31 -1.22 10.92
C PHE A 197 2.27 -0.87 9.86
N THR A 198 2.57 -1.14 8.59
CA THR A 198 1.69 -0.82 7.47
C THR A 198 1.89 -1.76 6.28
N SER A 199 1.20 -1.47 5.19
CA SER A 199 1.40 -2.08 3.88
C SER A 199 1.53 -1.02 2.80
N ASP A 200 2.25 -1.33 1.73
CA ASP A 200 2.37 -0.48 0.55
C ASP A 200 1.10 -0.55 -0.32
N HIS A 201 0.44 -1.69 -0.40
CA HIS A 201 -0.88 -1.88 -1.01
C HIS A 201 -1.51 -3.19 -0.53
N GLY A 202 -2.76 -3.43 -0.91
CA GLY A 202 -3.42 -4.72 -0.65
C GLY A 202 -3.18 -5.77 -1.74
N GLU A 203 -4.06 -6.76 -1.81
CA GLU A 203 -3.92 -7.94 -2.68
C GLU A 203 -5.28 -8.47 -3.18
N LEU A 204 -5.37 -8.85 -4.46
CA LEU A 204 -6.53 -9.57 -4.97
C LEU A 204 -6.36 -11.08 -4.81
N LEU A 205 -7.43 -11.72 -4.36
CA LEU A 205 -7.48 -13.11 -3.97
C LEU A 205 -8.60 -13.88 -4.68
N GLY A 206 -9.02 -13.42 -5.87
CA GLY A 206 -10.00 -14.08 -6.73
C GLY A 206 -11.24 -13.24 -7.03
N GLU A 207 -11.27 -11.99 -6.59
CA GLU A 207 -12.42 -11.11 -6.74
C GLU A 207 -12.57 -10.59 -8.18
N TYR A 208 -13.67 -9.89 -8.45
CA TYR A 208 -13.95 -9.30 -9.76
C TYR A 208 -13.80 -10.29 -10.93
N GLY A 209 -14.28 -11.52 -10.75
CA GLY A 209 -14.24 -12.54 -11.79
C GLY A 209 -12.98 -13.42 -11.79
N GLY A 210 -12.21 -13.45 -10.70
CA GLY A 210 -11.02 -14.29 -10.57
C GLY A 210 -9.72 -13.54 -10.80
N LEU A 211 -9.70 -12.24 -10.54
CA LEU A 211 -8.47 -11.45 -10.52
C LEU A 211 -7.69 -11.78 -9.26
N TYR A 212 -6.38 -11.91 -9.41
CA TYR A 212 -5.42 -12.06 -8.34
C TYR A 212 -4.30 -11.04 -8.54
N GLU A 213 -3.36 -10.96 -7.62
CA GLU A 213 -2.28 -9.98 -7.64
C GLU A 213 -2.80 -8.53 -7.51
N HIS A 214 -1.89 -7.58 -7.58
CA HIS A 214 -2.16 -6.16 -7.36
C HIS A 214 -1.89 -5.35 -8.63
N THR A 215 -1.59 -4.05 -8.50
CA THR A 215 -1.46 -3.05 -9.56
C THR A 215 -2.75 -2.62 -10.26
N SER A 216 -3.64 -3.53 -10.64
CA SER A 216 -4.86 -3.18 -11.37
C SER A 216 -5.95 -4.23 -11.20
N PRO A 217 -7.24 -3.83 -11.08
CA PRO A 217 -7.77 -2.46 -11.10
C PRO A 217 -7.59 -1.72 -9.76
N MET A 218 -7.85 -0.41 -9.71
CA MET A 218 -8.01 0.33 -8.45
C MET A 218 -9.34 -0.06 -7.80
N VAL A 219 -9.23 -0.76 -6.67
CA VAL A 219 -10.33 -1.31 -5.89
C VAL A 219 -9.95 -1.24 -4.40
N PRO A 220 -10.94 -1.23 -3.49
CA PRO A 220 -10.69 -1.19 -2.06
C PRO A 220 -9.69 -2.24 -1.55
N GLU A 221 -9.74 -3.47 -2.09
CA GLU A 221 -8.88 -4.57 -1.65
C GLU A 221 -7.40 -4.36 -1.97
N LEU A 222 -7.07 -3.44 -2.89
CA LEU A 222 -5.70 -3.06 -3.20
C LEU A 222 -5.28 -1.74 -2.55
N LEU A 223 -6.23 -0.94 -2.07
CA LEU A 223 -5.97 0.40 -1.57
C LEU A 223 -6.12 0.50 -0.05
N GLU A 224 -7.03 -0.24 0.56
CA GLU A 224 -7.21 -0.27 2.00
C GLU A 224 -6.13 -1.12 2.68
N VAL A 225 -5.24 -0.44 3.39
CA VAL A 225 -4.11 -1.02 4.09
C VAL A 225 -4.17 -0.69 5.59
N PRO A 226 -3.59 -1.54 6.45
CA PRO A 226 -3.46 -1.22 7.87
C PRO A 226 -2.45 -0.11 8.11
N LEU A 227 -2.74 0.74 9.09
CA LEU A 227 -1.80 1.69 9.64
C LEU A 227 -1.84 1.63 11.17
N VAL A 228 -0.82 1.00 11.76
CA VAL A 228 -0.73 0.78 13.22
C VAL A 228 0.43 1.57 13.78
N PHE A 229 0.14 2.53 14.66
CA PHE A 229 1.13 3.26 15.45
C PHE A 229 1.29 2.60 16.82
N CYS A 230 2.48 2.14 17.15
CA CYS A 230 2.79 1.50 18.43
C CYS A 230 4.17 1.92 18.96
N GLY A 231 4.50 1.52 20.19
CA GLY A 231 5.65 2.07 20.91
C GLY A 231 5.39 3.51 21.38
N ALA A 232 6.45 4.24 21.73
CA ALA A 232 6.38 5.66 22.13
C ALA A 232 5.40 5.96 23.29
N GLY A 233 5.10 4.97 24.15
CA GLY A 233 4.09 5.10 25.22
C GLY A 233 2.64 5.22 24.75
N LEU A 234 2.35 4.97 23.46
CA LEU A 234 0.99 5.00 22.92
C LEU A 234 0.10 3.90 23.54
N PRO A 235 -1.21 4.16 23.67
CA PRO A 235 -2.14 3.18 24.20
C PRO A 235 -2.29 2.01 23.23
N ARG A 236 -2.56 0.85 23.80
CA ARG A 236 -2.84 -0.39 23.07
C ARG A 236 -4.34 -0.55 22.88
N ASP A 237 -4.72 -1.39 21.91
CA ASP A 237 -6.12 -1.77 21.65
C ASP A 237 -7.02 -0.56 21.35
N VAL A 238 -6.47 0.46 20.67
CA VAL A 238 -7.23 1.64 20.26
C VAL A 238 -7.50 1.57 18.77
N THR A 239 -8.77 1.59 18.40
CA THR A 239 -9.18 1.75 16.99
C THR A 239 -9.39 3.23 16.69
N TYR A 240 -8.90 3.62 15.53
CA TYR A 240 -8.96 4.97 15.03
C TYR A 240 -9.94 5.03 13.86
N GLU A 241 -11.11 5.59 14.11
CA GLU A 241 -12.24 5.58 13.16
C GLU A 241 -12.00 6.45 11.92
N THR A 242 -11.02 7.36 11.96
CA THR A 242 -10.71 8.21 10.79
C THR A 242 -9.80 7.48 9.82
N LEU A 243 -10.22 7.34 8.57
CA LEU A 243 -9.43 6.98 7.40
C LEU A 243 -8.23 7.91 7.27
N LEU A 244 -7.06 7.30 7.17
CA LEU A 244 -5.79 7.98 7.01
C LEU A 244 -5.20 7.75 5.62
N SER A 245 -4.16 8.50 5.28
CA SER A 245 -3.34 8.23 4.10
C SER A 245 -2.01 7.63 4.53
N SER A 246 -1.47 6.65 3.81
CA SER A 246 -0.09 6.22 4.09
C SER A 246 0.93 7.33 3.80
N LEU A 247 0.55 8.40 3.10
CA LEU A 247 1.37 9.62 2.98
C LEU A 247 1.57 10.33 4.32
N ASP A 248 0.68 10.13 5.30
CA ASP A 248 0.76 10.73 6.63
C ASP A 248 1.93 10.17 7.46
N ILE A 249 2.51 9.03 7.05
CA ILE A 249 3.59 8.34 7.78
C ILE A 249 4.85 9.22 7.87
N ALA A 250 5.44 9.62 6.75
CA ALA A 250 6.66 10.42 6.75
C ALA A 250 6.56 11.73 7.55
N PRO A 251 5.55 12.61 7.36
CA PRO A 251 5.41 13.82 8.16
C PRO A 251 5.14 13.53 9.64
N THR A 252 4.39 12.48 9.98
CA THR A 252 4.16 12.08 11.38
C THR A 252 5.46 11.65 12.07
N LEU A 253 6.31 10.88 11.40
CA LEU A 253 7.59 10.44 11.96
C LEU A 253 8.60 11.58 12.10
N LEU A 254 8.64 12.50 11.14
CA LEU A 254 9.42 13.73 11.26
C LEU A 254 8.94 14.56 12.46
N GLY A 255 7.62 14.76 12.58
CA GLY A 255 7.00 15.45 13.71
C GLY A 255 7.33 14.80 15.05
N ALA A 256 7.28 13.48 15.14
CA ALA A 256 7.61 12.71 16.34
C ALA A 256 9.07 12.86 16.79
N GLN A 257 9.99 13.12 15.84
CA GLN A 257 11.41 13.38 16.12
C GLN A 257 11.72 14.88 16.25
N ASN A 258 10.72 15.76 16.30
CA ASN A 258 10.89 17.22 16.25
C ASN A 258 11.70 17.70 15.02
N ARG A 259 11.65 16.95 13.92
CA ARG A 259 12.31 17.31 12.66
C ARG A 259 11.35 18.16 11.82
N PRO A 260 11.85 19.17 11.07
CA PRO A 260 10.99 19.98 10.21
C PRO A 260 10.23 19.13 9.19
N VAL A 261 8.92 19.35 9.07
CA VAL A 261 8.08 18.73 8.04
C VAL A 261 8.06 19.62 6.80
N PRO A 262 8.61 19.18 5.65
CA PRO A 262 8.59 19.97 4.42
C PRO A 262 7.16 20.24 3.93
N SER A 263 6.86 21.49 3.59
CA SER A 263 5.56 21.89 3.00
C SER A 263 5.21 21.20 1.68
N SER A 264 6.18 20.55 1.03
CA SER A 264 5.99 19.76 -0.18
C SER A 264 5.38 18.37 0.08
N MET A 265 5.26 17.94 1.33
CA MET A 265 4.60 16.67 1.65
C MET A 265 3.08 16.86 1.54
N GLY A 266 2.44 15.94 0.81
CA GLY A 266 0.98 15.86 0.71
C GLY A 266 0.34 15.16 1.91
N GLY A 267 1.11 14.50 2.77
CA GLY A 267 0.66 13.90 4.04
C GLY A 267 0.50 14.90 5.19
N LEU A 268 -0.21 14.50 6.24
CA LEU A 268 -0.40 15.27 7.47
C LEU A 268 0.48 14.74 8.59
N ASP A 269 1.05 15.65 9.40
CA ASP A 269 1.69 15.29 10.66
C ASP A 269 0.61 15.01 11.72
N LEU A 270 0.40 13.73 12.02
CA LEU A 270 -0.54 13.24 13.02
C LEU A 270 0.03 13.28 14.44
N TRP A 271 1.35 13.45 14.60
CA TRP A 271 2.00 13.56 15.91
C TRP A 271 1.71 14.90 16.56
N ASN A 272 1.83 16.00 15.80
CA ASN A 272 1.60 17.36 16.28
C ASN A 272 0.23 17.95 15.89
N GLY A 273 -0.64 17.16 15.24
CA GLY A 273 -2.06 17.51 15.11
C GLY A 273 -2.45 18.38 13.93
N THR A 274 -1.86 18.17 12.75
CA THR A 274 -2.22 18.93 11.55
C THR A 274 -3.63 18.53 11.08
N ARG A 275 -4.62 19.42 11.26
CA ARG A 275 -6.03 19.15 10.91
C ARG A 275 -6.33 19.51 9.46
N SER A 276 -6.82 18.54 8.69
CA SER A 276 -7.82 18.79 7.64
C SER A 276 -8.62 17.53 7.37
N GLU A 277 -9.96 17.61 7.42
CA GLU A 277 -10.78 16.70 6.62
C GLU A 277 -10.35 16.94 5.17
N ARG A 278 -9.71 15.95 4.57
CA ARG A 278 -9.20 16.03 3.20
C ARG A 278 -9.61 14.78 2.45
N PRO A 279 -9.94 14.88 1.16
CA PRO A 279 -10.00 13.71 0.30
C PRO A 279 -8.64 13.02 0.32
N ILE A 280 -8.63 11.71 0.58
CA ILE A 280 -7.42 10.91 0.51
C ILE A 280 -7.29 10.36 -0.90
N ARG A 281 -6.14 10.63 -1.54
CA ARG A 281 -5.96 10.31 -2.96
C ARG A 281 -4.99 9.15 -3.16
N ALA A 282 -5.20 8.43 -4.24
CA ALA A 282 -4.25 7.45 -4.77
C ALA A 282 -4.16 7.54 -6.29
N ASP A 283 -2.98 7.27 -6.83
CA ASP A 283 -2.70 7.28 -8.26
C ASP A 283 -2.00 5.98 -8.68
N VAL A 284 -2.34 5.44 -9.84
CA VAL A 284 -1.58 4.36 -10.46
C VAL A 284 -1.34 4.66 -11.93
N TRP A 285 -0.11 4.41 -12.37
CA TRP A 285 0.25 4.41 -13.78
C TRP A 285 1.10 3.19 -14.09
N ARG A 286 0.49 2.20 -14.75
CA ARG A 286 1.20 0.98 -15.17
C ARG A 286 1.40 0.98 -16.68
N ARG A 287 2.67 1.00 -17.11
CA ARG A 287 3.04 0.56 -18.46
C ARG A 287 3.07 -0.97 -18.47
N SER A 288 2.40 -1.60 -19.44
CA SER A 288 2.55 -3.04 -19.62
C SER A 288 3.95 -3.38 -20.11
N SER A 289 4.52 -4.47 -19.60
CA SER A 289 5.77 -5.06 -20.09
C SER A 289 5.67 -5.58 -21.54
N TYR A 290 4.46 -5.63 -22.11
CA TYR A 290 4.16 -6.21 -23.43
C TYR A 290 3.92 -5.15 -24.51
N GLY A 291 4.42 -3.93 -24.28
CA GLY A 291 4.46 -2.85 -25.27
C GLY A 291 3.65 -1.62 -24.87
N ASP A 292 4.02 -0.48 -25.44
CA ASP A 292 3.50 0.84 -25.08
C ASP A 292 1.99 1.03 -25.28
N ARG A 293 1.32 0.11 -25.98
CA ARG A 293 -0.12 0.20 -26.32
C ARG A 293 -1.05 -0.33 -25.23
N ILE A 294 -0.56 -1.12 -24.27
CA ILE A 294 -1.36 -1.69 -23.19
C ILE A 294 -0.97 -0.96 -21.90
N ARG A 295 -1.88 -0.14 -21.36
CA ARG A 295 -1.63 0.66 -20.15
C ARG A 295 -2.86 0.66 -19.28
N TYR A 296 -2.64 0.66 -17.97
CA TYR A 296 -3.68 0.94 -16.99
C TYR A 296 -3.25 2.16 -16.19
N ALA A 297 -4.14 3.14 -16.11
CA ALA A 297 -3.92 4.31 -15.27
C ALA A 297 -5.26 4.77 -14.72
N ALA A 298 -5.25 5.13 -13.44
CA ALA A 298 -6.42 5.58 -12.71
C ALA A 298 -5.99 6.46 -11.54
N SER A 299 -6.90 7.32 -11.13
CA SER A 299 -6.81 8.11 -9.91
C SER A 299 -8.01 7.84 -9.05
N SER A 300 -7.88 8.01 -7.74
CA SER A 300 -9.00 7.81 -6.83
C SER A 300 -8.98 8.81 -5.68
N VAL A 301 -10.15 9.05 -5.13
CA VAL A 301 -10.38 9.84 -3.91
C VAL A 301 -11.25 9.05 -2.96
N TRP A 302 -10.97 9.15 -1.67
CA TRP A 302 -11.60 8.34 -0.63
C TRP A 302 -11.92 9.18 0.61
N ASP A 303 -12.99 8.80 1.29
CA ASP A 303 -13.41 9.23 2.62
C ASP A 303 -13.86 8.00 3.44
N GLU A 304 -14.41 8.22 4.64
CA GLU A 304 -14.87 7.11 5.50
C GLU A 304 -15.93 6.22 4.85
N LYS A 305 -16.79 6.81 4.02
CA LYS A 305 -17.99 6.18 3.48
C LYS A 305 -17.74 5.53 2.12
N GLY A 306 -16.65 5.86 1.46
CA GLY A 306 -16.34 5.24 0.18
C GLY A 306 -15.22 5.90 -0.59
N GLY A 307 -15.21 5.65 -1.88
CA GLY A 307 -14.30 6.32 -2.80
C GLY A 307 -14.74 6.24 -4.25
N ILE A 308 -14.18 7.16 -5.02
CA ILE A 308 -14.41 7.26 -6.46
C ILE A 308 -13.09 7.01 -7.18
N VAL A 309 -13.11 6.08 -8.12
CA VAL A 309 -12.01 5.78 -9.04
C VAL A 309 -12.34 6.35 -10.41
N VAL A 310 -11.44 7.15 -10.96
CA VAL A 310 -11.53 7.70 -12.32
C VAL A 310 -10.44 7.06 -13.18
N HIS A 311 -10.87 6.21 -14.11
CA HIS A 311 -10.00 5.58 -15.09
C HIS A 311 -9.56 6.57 -16.18
N ARG A 312 -8.26 6.53 -16.50
CA ARG A 312 -7.67 7.32 -17.57
C ARG A 312 -7.69 6.56 -18.90
N GLY A 313 -7.66 7.31 -20.02
CA GLY A 313 -7.63 6.76 -21.37
C GLY A 313 -9.00 6.31 -21.92
N PRO A 314 -9.07 5.90 -23.20
CA PRO A 314 -10.33 5.55 -23.84
C PRO A 314 -10.85 4.17 -23.40
N ARG A 315 -12.19 4.00 -23.38
CA ARG A 315 -12.87 2.73 -23.05
C ARG A 315 -12.35 1.55 -23.87
N THR A 316 -12.02 1.76 -25.15
CA THR A 316 -11.44 0.73 -26.03
C THR A 316 -10.05 0.28 -25.57
N GLY A 317 -9.21 1.21 -25.13
CA GLY A 317 -7.90 0.91 -24.54
C GLY A 317 -8.04 0.11 -23.25
N ARG A 318 -8.99 0.49 -22.39
CA ARG A 318 -9.29 -0.25 -21.14
C ARG A 318 -9.84 -1.64 -21.40
N LEU A 319 -10.67 -1.81 -22.42
CA LEU A 319 -11.15 -3.14 -22.85
C LEU A 319 -9.99 -4.03 -23.33
N VAL A 320 -9.09 -3.48 -24.15
CA VAL A 320 -7.89 -4.20 -24.61
C VAL A 320 -6.98 -4.57 -23.44
N PHE A 321 -6.79 -3.67 -22.47
CA PHE A 321 -6.06 -3.97 -21.25
C PHE A 321 -6.76 -5.09 -20.45
N ALA A 322 -8.04 -4.93 -20.14
CA ALA A 322 -8.79 -5.87 -19.32
C ALA A 322 -8.77 -7.29 -19.89
N LEU A 323 -8.96 -7.44 -21.20
CA LEU A 323 -8.94 -8.75 -21.85
C LEU A 323 -7.50 -9.23 -22.09
N GLY A 324 -6.64 -8.41 -22.69
CA GLY A 324 -5.28 -8.80 -23.05
C GLY A 324 -4.39 -9.09 -21.84
N ALA A 325 -4.37 -8.17 -20.88
CA ALA A 325 -3.56 -8.31 -19.68
C ALA A 325 -4.06 -9.47 -18.82
N ASN A 326 -5.35 -9.49 -18.45
CA ASN A 326 -5.83 -10.43 -17.44
C ASN A 326 -6.19 -11.83 -17.98
N LEU A 327 -6.47 -12.00 -19.28
CA LEU A 327 -6.76 -13.33 -19.85
C LEU A 327 -5.54 -14.02 -20.45
N TYR A 328 -4.45 -13.31 -20.74
CA TYR A 328 -3.31 -13.89 -21.46
C TYR A 328 -1.96 -13.63 -20.78
N VAL A 329 -1.75 -12.42 -20.29
CA VAL A 329 -0.44 -11.96 -19.81
C VAL A 329 -0.24 -12.18 -18.32
N ALA A 330 -1.26 -11.95 -17.50
CA ALA A 330 -1.15 -12.05 -16.06
C ALA A 330 -0.79 -13.49 -15.64
N PRO A 331 0.02 -13.67 -14.58
CA PRO A 331 0.29 -14.99 -13.99
C PRO A 331 -0.97 -15.82 -13.71
N TYR A 332 -2.04 -15.19 -13.23
CA TYR A 332 -3.33 -15.81 -12.92
C TYR A 332 -4.27 -15.99 -14.12
N ALA A 333 -3.87 -15.60 -15.33
CA ALA A 333 -4.65 -15.76 -16.55
C ALA A 333 -5.26 -17.16 -16.79
N PRO A 334 -4.58 -18.29 -16.44
CA PRO A 334 -5.19 -19.62 -16.53
C PRO A 334 -6.46 -19.79 -15.70
N ILE A 335 -6.60 -19.08 -14.58
CA ILE A 335 -7.78 -19.12 -13.71
C ILE A 335 -8.94 -18.37 -14.37
N VAL A 336 -8.67 -17.13 -14.82
CA VAL A 336 -9.69 -16.27 -15.43
C VAL A 336 -10.27 -16.91 -16.70
N ARG A 337 -9.43 -17.51 -17.56
CA ARG A 337 -9.89 -18.17 -18.80
C ARG A 337 -10.79 -19.38 -18.58
N LYS A 338 -10.71 -20.04 -17.42
CA LYS A 338 -11.53 -21.21 -17.10
C LYS A 338 -12.93 -20.82 -16.59
N ARG A 339 -13.10 -19.57 -16.14
CA ARG A 339 -14.31 -19.09 -15.48
C ARG A 339 -15.43 -18.76 -16.49
N ALA A 340 -16.68 -18.78 -16.00
CA ALA A 340 -17.87 -18.54 -16.82
C ALA A 340 -17.94 -17.10 -17.39
N VAL A 341 -18.78 -16.89 -18.41
CA VAL A 341 -19.02 -15.57 -19.03
C VAL A 341 -19.45 -14.49 -18.01
N SER A 342 -20.20 -14.87 -16.97
CA SER A 342 -20.58 -13.97 -15.87
C SER A 342 -19.36 -13.41 -15.13
N ASN A 343 -18.27 -14.16 -15.01
CA ASN A 343 -17.04 -13.71 -14.36
C ASN A 343 -16.27 -12.72 -15.24
N VAL A 344 -16.28 -12.91 -16.57
CA VAL A 344 -15.74 -11.90 -17.50
C VAL A 344 -16.52 -10.60 -17.39
N ARG A 345 -17.85 -10.65 -17.22
CA ARG A 345 -18.66 -9.43 -16.97
C ARG A 345 -18.26 -8.73 -15.67
N LYS A 346 -18.08 -9.47 -14.57
CA LYS A 346 -17.60 -8.94 -13.28
C LYS A 346 -16.20 -8.32 -13.37
N MET A 347 -15.31 -8.89 -14.18
CA MET A 347 -14.00 -8.29 -14.43
C MET A 347 -14.16 -6.98 -15.21
N LEU A 348 -14.96 -6.97 -16.28
CA LEU A 348 -15.13 -5.79 -17.12
C LEU A 348 -15.82 -4.62 -16.39
N SER A 349 -16.66 -4.89 -15.39
CA SER A 349 -17.35 -3.83 -14.62
C SER A 349 -16.39 -2.94 -13.82
N VAL A 350 -15.19 -3.41 -13.49
CA VAL A 350 -14.17 -2.61 -12.79
C VAL A 350 -13.11 -1.99 -13.71
N PHE A 351 -13.16 -2.23 -15.02
CA PHE A 351 -12.21 -1.67 -16.00
C PHE A 351 -12.86 -0.75 -17.05
N LEU A 352 -14.09 -1.05 -17.48
CA LEU A 352 -14.72 -0.35 -18.59
C LEU A 352 -15.31 1.00 -18.24
N PRO A 353 -16.02 1.17 -17.10
CA PRO A 353 -16.56 2.45 -16.69
C PRO A 353 -15.44 3.48 -16.58
N GLN A 354 -15.74 4.73 -16.95
CA GLN A 354 -14.78 5.80 -16.77
C GLN A 354 -14.63 6.15 -15.30
N THR A 355 -15.74 6.15 -14.58
CA THR A 355 -15.78 6.38 -13.14
C THR A 355 -16.38 5.14 -12.49
N VAL A 356 -15.83 4.72 -11.35
CA VAL A 356 -16.35 3.64 -10.51
C VAL A 356 -16.47 4.20 -9.10
N MET A 357 -17.59 3.96 -8.43
CA MET A 357 -17.82 4.38 -7.06
C MET A 357 -17.93 3.15 -6.16
N TYR A 358 -17.27 3.21 -5.02
CA TYR A 358 -17.30 2.21 -3.96
C TYR A 358 -17.91 2.88 -2.73
N GLY A 359 -18.95 2.29 -2.16
CA GLY A 359 -19.67 2.90 -1.04
C GLY A 359 -20.44 4.18 -1.41
N GLU A 360 -20.58 5.07 -0.43
CA GLU A 360 -21.30 6.34 -0.54
C GLU A 360 -20.35 7.51 -0.31
N TYR A 361 -19.39 7.72 -1.24
CA TYR A 361 -18.50 8.88 -1.17
C TYR A 361 -19.30 10.19 -1.11
N GLU A 362 -19.09 10.99 -0.07
CA GLU A 362 -19.84 12.24 0.18
C GLU A 362 -19.00 13.49 -0.06
N GLY A 363 -17.69 13.32 -0.27
CA GLY A 363 -16.80 14.43 -0.60
C GLY A 363 -17.09 15.08 -1.96
N ASP A 364 -16.69 16.35 -2.10
CA ASP A 364 -16.70 17.02 -3.40
C ASP A 364 -15.43 16.63 -4.16
N ILE A 365 -15.56 15.99 -5.33
CA ILE A 365 -14.45 15.98 -6.30
C ILE A 365 -14.36 17.39 -6.84
N SER A 366 -13.44 18.20 -6.32
CA SER A 366 -13.33 19.58 -6.75
C SER A 366 -13.17 19.66 -8.28
N ALA A 367 -13.82 20.65 -8.91
CA ALA A 367 -13.61 20.91 -10.33
C ALA A 367 -12.12 21.13 -10.66
N GLU A 368 -11.32 21.58 -9.67
CA GLU A 368 -9.88 21.70 -9.74
C GLU A 368 -9.18 20.33 -9.89
N GLU A 369 -9.56 19.33 -9.09
CA GLU A 369 -9.10 17.94 -9.24
C GLU A 369 -9.45 17.36 -10.61
N LEU A 370 -10.69 17.55 -11.07
CA LEU A 370 -11.11 17.15 -12.42
C LEU A 370 -10.45 17.96 -13.54
N SER A 371 -9.93 19.16 -13.25
CA SER A 371 -9.30 20.05 -14.23
C SER A 371 -7.79 19.84 -14.40
N ARG A 372 -7.15 19.14 -13.46
CA ARG A 372 -5.73 18.81 -13.53
C ARG A 372 -5.44 18.13 -14.88
N PRO A 373 -4.33 18.44 -15.57
CA PRO A 373 -4.04 17.91 -16.91
C PRO A 373 -4.11 16.37 -17.01
N GLU A 374 -3.91 15.70 -15.89
CA GLU A 374 -3.92 14.25 -15.70
C GLU A 374 -5.33 13.64 -15.62
N PHE A 375 -6.36 14.48 -15.47
CA PHE A 375 -7.77 14.13 -15.24
C PHE A 375 -8.68 14.49 -16.42
N ARG A 376 -8.12 14.91 -17.56
CA ARG A 376 -8.91 15.21 -18.77
C ARG A 376 -9.49 13.93 -19.40
N ALA A 377 -10.70 13.54 -19.00
CA ALA A 377 -11.56 12.64 -19.77
C ALA A 377 -13.06 12.93 -19.56
N ASN A 378 -13.88 12.60 -20.57
CA ASN A 378 -15.30 12.91 -20.78
C ASN A 378 -16.23 12.73 -19.55
N ARG A 379 -17.28 13.55 -19.47
CA ARG A 379 -18.14 13.77 -18.28
C ARG A 379 -19.26 12.73 -18.04
N ASP A 380 -19.13 11.49 -18.50
CA ASP A 380 -20.19 10.49 -18.32
C ASP A 380 -19.77 9.45 -17.27
N ALA A 381 -20.14 9.68 -16.00
CA ALA A 381 -19.92 8.74 -14.90
C ALA A 381 -20.99 7.63 -14.93
N GLU A 382 -20.58 6.37 -15.09
CA GLU A 382 -21.46 5.20 -14.93
C GLU A 382 -21.31 4.69 -13.48
N GLN A 383 -22.39 4.71 -12.67
CA GLN A 383 -22.39 4.03 -11.38
C GLN A 383 -22.26 2.51 -11.59
N VAL A 384 -21.31 1.89 -10.91
CA VAL A 384 -21.13 0.44 -10.95
C VAL A 384 -21.83 -0.17 -9.76
N ASP A 385 -22.61 -1.22 -10.03
CA ASP A 385 -23.14 -2.12 -9.01
C ASP A 385 -21.97 -2.93 -8.42
N VAL A 386 -21.31 -2.34 -7.42
CA VAL A 386 -20.28 -3.00 -6.63
C VAL A 386 -21.00 -3.88 -5.60
N ASP A 387 -20.48 -5.09 -5.40
CA ASP A 387 -21.02 -6.08 -4.49
C ASP A 387 -21.24 -5.50 -3.07
N SER A 388 -22.50 -5.24 -2.72
CA SER A 388 -22.88 -4.51 -1.52
C SER A 388 -22.56 -5.28 -0.24
N GLU A 389 -22.49 -6.61 -0.29
CA GLU A 389 -22.09 -7.45 0.85
C GLU A 389 -20.62 -7.21 1.21
N LYS A 390 -19.80 -6.93 0.20
CA LYS A 390 -18.37 -6.69 0.39
C LYS A 390 -18.06 -5.26 0.84
N LEU A 391 -18.79 -4.29 0.32
CA LEU A 391 -18.71 -2.91 0.82
C LEU A 391 -19.15 -2.83 2.29
N ARG A 392 -20.15 -3.61 2.72
CA ARG A 392 -20.52 -3.76 4.14
C ARG A 392 -19.38 -4.33 4.98
N ALA A 393 -18.70 -5.37 4.49
CA ALA A 393 -17.56 -5.95 5.20
C ALA A 393 -16.40 -4.96 5.39
N LEU A 394 -16.28 -3.96 4.51
CA LEU A 394 -15.31 -2.86 4.58
C LEU A 394 -15.84 -1.62 5.31
N GLY A 395 -17.07 -1.66 5.83
CA GLY A 395 -17.69 -0.55 6.57
C GLY A 395 -18.17 0.62 5.71
N TYR A 396 -18.24 0.46 4.39
CA TYR A 396 -18.63 1.53 3.45
C TYR A 396 -20.14 1.72 3.29
N VAL A 397 -20.95 0.76 3.74
CA VAL A 397 -22.42 0.81 3.71
C VAL A 397 -22.95 0.05 4.93
N GLU A 398 -24.15 0.43 5.41
CA GLU A 398 -24.80 -0.18 6.59
C GLU A 398 -25.28 -1.63 6.41
#